data_AF-A0A520B0C5-F1
#
_entry.id   AF-A0A520B0C5-F1
#
_cell.length_a   1.000
_cell.length_b   1.000
_cell.length_c   1.000
_cell.angle_alpha   90.00
_cell.angle_beta   90.00
_cell.angle_gamma   90.00
#
_symmetry.space_group_name_H-M   'P 1'
#
loop_
_entity.id
_entity.type
_entity.pdbx_description
1 polymer ?
#
loop_
_entity_poly.entity_id
_entity_poly.type
_entity_poly.pdbx_seq_one_letter_code
_entity_poly.pdbx_strand_id
1 'polypeptide(L)'
;LELSGKKPWEVNHIDTMELWKFGDYKHYTSLNLLAAILNVPTPKDDIDGSMVRQVYYEEQNLPRIVTYCQKDVITTAQVLLKLKGVDVISAENITIVT
;
A
#
# COMPACT_ATOMS: atom_id res chain seq x y z
N LEU A 1 14.64 -3.61 -0.66
CA LEU A 1 15.20 -4.81 -1.32
C LEU A 1 15.97 -4.31 -2.53
N GLU A 2 17.19 -4.76 -2.76
CA GLU A 2 17.98 -4.36 -3.94
C GLU A 2 17.68 -5.31 -5.11
N LEU A 3 16.72 -4.95 -5.95
CA LEU A 3 16.28 -5.78 -7.09
C LEU A 3 16.68 -5.19 -8.45
N SER A 4 17.27 -4.00 -8.47
CA SER A 4 17.74 -3.35 -9.68
C SER A 4 18.72 -4.24 -10.46
N GLY A 5 18.51 -4.36 -11.77
CA GLY A 5 19.35 -5.17 -12.66
C GLY A 5 19.04 -6.66 -12.70
N LYS A 6 18.14 -7.18 -11.84
CA LYS A 6 17.66 -8.57 -11.95
C LYS A 6 16.71 -8.73 -13.14
N LYS A 7 16.79 -9.87 -13.80
CA LYS A 7 15.90 -10.23 -14.91
C LYS A 7 14.49 -10.54 -14.40
N PRO A 8 13.45 -10.35 -15.23
CA PRO A 8 12.06 -10.56 -14.81
C PRO A 8 11.74 -11.97 -14.25
N TRP A 9 12.46 -13.00 -14.69
CA TRP A 9 12.29 -14.38 -14.19
C TRP A 9 13.10 -14.69 -12.92
N GLU A 10 13.94 -13.77 -12.46
CA GLU A 10 14.68 -13.90 -11.19
C GLU A 10 13.88 -13.33 -10.01
N VAL A 11 12.78 -12.62 -10.28
CA VAL A 11 11.95 -11.95 -9.29
C VAL A 11 10.48 -12.24 -9.58
N ASN A 12 9.86 -13.09 -8.76
CA ASN A 12 8.47 -13.51 -8.94
C ASN A 12 7.43 -12.53 -8.34
N HIS A 13 7.85 -11.33 -7.96
CA HIS A 13 6.97 -10.32 -7.35
C HIS A 13 7.22 -8.95 -7.96
N ILE A 14 6.23 -8.06 -7.77
CA ILE A 14 6.31 -6.67 -8.19
C ILE A 14 6.32 -5.82 -6.92
N ASP A 15 7.33 -4.95 -6.79
CA ASP A 15 7.41 -3.95 -5.73
C ASP A 15 6.99 -2.59 -6.31
N THR A 16 5.85 -2.07 -5.86
CA THR A 16 5.31 -0.78 -6.32
C THR A 16 6.20 0.41 -5.95
N MET A 17 6.99 0.31 -4.87
CA MET A 17 7.94 1.35 -4.50
C MET A 17 9.12 1.38 -5.46
N GLU A 18 9.61 0.23 -5.91
CA GLU A 18 10.67 0.16 -6.93
C GLU A 18 10.19 0.72 -8.27
N LEU A 19 8.93 0.48 -8.66
CA LEU A 19 8.34 1.08 -9.85
C LEU A 19 8.27 2.62 -9.76
N TRP A 20 8.05 3.15 -8.56
CA TRP A 20 7.96 4.60 -8.34
C TRP A 20 9.32 5.29 -8.25
N LYS A 21 10.32 4.66 -7.64
CA LYS A 21 11.60 5.31 -7.32
C LYS A 21 12.36 5.79 -8.55
N PHE A 22 12.05 5.32 -9.76
CA PHE A 22 12.77 5.65 -11.00
C PHE A 22 14.31 5.56 -10.86
N GLY A 23 14.80 4.69 -9.97
CA GLY A 23 16.23 4.53 -9.66
C GLY A 23 16.80 5.44 -8.56
N ASP A 24 15.98 6.26 -7.89
CA ASP A 24 16.39 7.08 -6.75
C ASP A 24 16.25 6.33 -5.41
N TYR A 25 17.39 6.16 -4.73
CA TYR A 25 17.51 5.44 -3.47
C TYR A 25 17.15 6.25 -2.23
N LYS A 26 17.04 7.59 -2.31
CA LYS A 26 16.94 8.46 -1.13
C LYS A 26 15.52 8.83 -0.72
N HIS A 27 14.51 8.42 -1.49
CA HIS A 27 13.14 8.86 -1.28
C HIS A 27 12.30 7.76 -0.61
N TYR A 28 12.10 7.90 0.71
CA TYR A 28 11.06 7.16 1.43
C TYR A 28 9.71 7.84 1.15
N THR A 29 9.05 7.45 0.07
CA THR A 29 7.68 7.91 -0.22
C THR A 29 6.68 7.06 0.54
N SER A 30 5.83 7.68 1.35
CA SER A 30 4.75 6.97 2.04
C SER A 30 3.68 6.52 1.03
N LEU A 31 3.02 5.40 1.32
CA LEU A 31 1.88 4.93 0.51
C LEU A 31 0.78 6.01 0.42
N ASN A 32 0.58 6.80 1.49
CA ASN A 32 -0.37 7.90 1.53
C ASN A 32 -0.03 8.97 0.50
N LEU A 33 1.24 9.35 0.42
CA LEU A 33 1.71 10.34 -0.51
C LEU A 33 1.57 9.83 -1.96
N LEU A 34 1.92 8.57 -2.23
CA LEU A 34 1.69 7.96 -3.53
C LEU A 34 0.21 7.97 -3.93
N ALA A 35 -0.67 7.57 -3.02
CA ALA A 35 -2.10 7.54 -3.30
C ALA A 35 -2.66 8.95 -3.55
N ALA A 36 -2.22 9.96 -2.79
CA ALA A 36 -2.60 11.35 -3.00
C ALA A 36 -2.13 11.87 -4.38
N ILE A 37 -0.88 11.59 -4.77
CA ILE A 37 -0.32 12.01 -6.06
C ILE A 37 -1.05 11.33 -7.24
N LEU A 38 -1.42 10.06 -7.08
CA LEU A 38 -2.06 9.26 -8.12
C LEU A 38 -3.60 9.40 -8.14
N ASN A 39 -4.16 10.30 -7.33
CA ASN A 39 -5.61 10.49 -7.16
C ASN A 39 -6.34 9.17 -6.82
N VAL A 40 -5.72 8.34 -5.98
CA VAL A 40 -6.34 7.15 -5.42
C VAL A 40 -7.06 7.55 -4.13
N PRO A 41 -8.37 7.28 -4.00
CA PRO A 41 -9.09 7.59 -2.77
C PRO A 41 -8.50 6.76 -1.61
N THR A 42 -8.03 7.44 -0.57
CA THR A 42 -7.50 6.78 0.63
C THR A 42 -8.53 6.81 1.74
N PRO A 43 -8.93 5.67 2.31
CA PRO A 43 -9.82 5.62 3.48
C PRO A 43 -9.07 5.86 4.81
N LYS A 44 -7.97 6.63 4.80
CA LYS A 44 -7.00 6.71 5.89
C LYS A 44 -7.41 7.73 6.94
N ASP A 45 -8.32 7.33 7.80
CA ASP A 45 -8.91 8.24 8.79
C ASP A 45 -8.58 7.89 10.25
N ASP A 46 -8.05 6.69 10.58
CA ASP A 46 -8.07 6.25 11.99
C ASP A 46 -6.72 5.92 12.66
N ILE A 47 -5.72 5.30 12.01
CA ILE A 47 -4.38 5.04 12.60
C ILE A 47 -3.25 5.04 11.56
N ASP A 48 -2.01 5.26 12.01
CA ASP A 48 -0.79 5.03 11.23
C ASP A 48 0.11 3.94 11.84
N GLY A 49 1.20 3.60 11.14
CA GLY A 49 2.12 2.54 11.55
C GLY A 49 2.77 2.74 12.94
N SER A 50 2.94 3.98 13.40
CA SER A 50 3.47 4.28 14.73
C SER A 50 2.47 3.97 15.85
N MET A 51 1.17 4.02 15.53
CA MET A 51 0.08 3.79 16.48
C MET A 51 -0.22 2.30 16.71
N VAL A 52 0.25 1.40 15.85
CA VAL A 52 -0.04 -0.05 15.94
C VAL A 52 0.31 -0.63 17.31
N ARG A 53 1.44 -0.22 17.90
CA ARG A 53 1.84 -0.66 19.24
C ARG A 53 0.81 -0.27 20.30
N GLN A 54 0.40 1.00 20.31
CA GLN A 54 -0.57 1.51 21.28
C GLN A 54 -1.92 0.80 21.13
N VAL A 55 -2.41 0.66 19.89
CA VAL A 55 -3.70 0.01 19.61
C VAL A 55 -3.70 -1.45 20.05
N TYR A 56 -2.57 -2.15 19.88
CA TYR A 56 -2.46 -3.56 20.28
C TYR A 56 -2.35 -3.72 21.80
N TYR A 57 -1.41 -3.03 22.45
CA TYR A 57 -1.08 -3.27 23.86
C TYR A 57 -1.96 -2.50 24.84
N GLU A 58 -2.37 -1.28 24.49
CA GLU A 58 -3.07 -0.38 25.40
C GLU A 58 -4.58 -0.40 25.12
N GLU A 59 -4.99 -0.28 23.85
CA GLU A 59 -6.40 -0.29 23.48
C GLU A 59 -6.97 -1.71 23.31
N GLN A 60 -6.11 -2.74 23.20
CA GLN A 60 -6.49 -4.14 22.99
C GLN A 60 -7.45 -4.33 21.79
N ASN A 61 -7.27 -3.53 20.74
CA ASN A 61 -8.21 -3.46 19.60
C ASN A 61 -7.59 -4.02 18.31
N LEU A 62 -7.43 -5.35 18.28
CA LEU A 62 -6.92 -6.06 17.10
C LEU A 62 -7.78 -5.86 15.83
N PRO A 63 -9.13 -5.84 15.88
CA PRO A 63 -9.96 -5.62 14.68
C PRO A 63 -9.65 -4.31 13.95
N ARG A 64 -9.27 -3.26 14.68
CA ARG A 64 -8.85 -1.97 14.10
C ARG A 64 -7.56 -2.09 13.30
N ILE A 65 -6.58 -2.84 13.82
CA ILE A 65 -5.32 -3.13 13.11
C ILE A 65 -5.58 -3.96 11.85
N VAL A 66 -6.49 -4.95 11.92
CA VAL A 66 -6.88 -5.76 10.75
C VAL A 66 -7.47 -4.87 9.66
N THR A 67 -8.39 -3.98 10.03
CA THR A 67 -9.02 -3.03 9.10
C THR A 67 -7.98 -2.11 8.46
N TYR A 68 -7.02 -1.61 9.24
CA TYR A 68 -5.90 -0.81 8.76
C TYR A 68 -5.06 -1.55 7.71
N CYS A 69 -4.65 -2.79 8.00
CA CYS A 69 -3.88 -3.61 7.07
C CYS A 69 -4.66 -3.93 5.77
N GLN A 70 -5.96 -4.21 5.87
CA GLN A 70 -6.82 -4.43 4.70
C GLN A 70 -6.86 -3.20 3.80
N LYS A 71 -7.00 -1.99 4.38
CA LYS A 71 -6.98 -0.72 3.64
C LYS A 71 -5.63 -0.48 2.95
N ASP A 72 -4.51 -0.84 3.58
CA ASP A 72 -3.18 -0.71 2.95
C ASP A 72 -3.03 -1.64 1.74
N VAL A 73 -3.53 -2.88 1.81
CA VAL A 73 -3.54 -3.82 0.67
C VAL A 73 -4.38 -3.29 -0.48
N ILE A 74 -5.60 -2.80 -0.19
CA ILE A 74 -6.48 -2.19 -1.20
C ILE A 74 -5.78 -1.00 -1.85
N THR A 75 -5.22 -0.09 -1.05
CA THR A 75 -4.54 1.11 -1.55
C THR A 75 -3.34 0.75 -2.43
N THR A 76 -2.57 -0.27 -2.05
CA THR A 76 -1.41 -0.74 -2.83
C THR A 76 -1.85 -1.30 -4.19
N ALA A 77 -2.94 -2.06 -4.24
CA ALA A 77 -3.51 -2.57 -5.49
C ALA A 77 -3.99 -1.42 -6.40
N GLN A 78 -4.67 -0.43 -5.84
CA GLN A 78 -5.14 0.76 -6.57
C GLN A 78 -3.96 1.58 -7.13
N VAL A 79 -2.89 1.75 -6.34
CA VAL A 79 -1.65 2.41 -6.78
C VAL A 79 -1.04 1.66 -7.96
N LEU A 80 -0.94 0.33 -7.88
CA LEU A 80 -0.43 -0.48 -8.99
C LEU A 80 -1.26 -0.31 -10.27
N LEU A 81 -2.59 -0.22 -10.17
CA LEU A 81 -3.47 0.02 -11.33
C LEU A 81 -3.22 1.40 -11.94
N LYS A 82 -3.11 2.44 -11.11
CA LYS A 82 -2.78 3.80 -11.59
C LYS A 82 -1.40 3.87 -12.25
N LEU A 83 -0.39 3.20 -11.70
CA LEU A 83 0.94 3.09 -12.33
C LEU A 83 0.87 2.38 -13.70
N LYS A 84 -0.10 1.48 -13.90
CA LYS A 84 -0.37 0.82 -15.18
C LYS A 84 -1.28 1.61 -16.13
N GLY A 85 -1.76 2.79 -15.71
CA GLY A 85 -2.74 3.56 -16.49
C GLY A 85 -4.14 2.95 -16.54
N VAL A 86 -4.48 2.08 -15.57
CA VAL A 86 -5.81 1.45 -15.43
C VAL A 86 -6.61 2.19 -14.36
N ASP A 87 -7.93 2.20 -14.51
CA ASP A 87 -8.83 2.78 -13.52
C ASP A 87 -8.83 2.01 -12.18
N VAL A 88 -9.24 2.72 -11.14
CA VAL A 88 -9.37 2.15 -9.79
C VAL A 88 -10.55 1.18 -9.72
N ILE A 89 -10.42 0.15 -8.90
CA ILE A 89 -11.50 -0.79 -8.61
C ILE A 89 -12.48 -0.11 -7.64
N SER A 90 -13.76 -0.11 -7.97
CA SER A 90 -14.80 0.42 -7.09
C SER A 90 -15.00 -0.48 -5.87
N ALA A 91 -15.44 0.10 -4.74
CA ALA A 91 -15.49 -0.60 -3.46
C ALA A 91 -16.41 -1.84 -3.49
N GLU A 92 -17.50 -1.79 -4.26
CA GLU A 92 -18.45 -2.88 -4.49
C GLU A 92 -17.83 -4.09 -5.21
N ASN A 93 -16.71 -3.89 -5.93
CA ASN A 93 -15.97 -4.94 -6.61
C ASN A 93 -14.81 -5.51 -5.77
N ILE A 94 -14.71 -5.12 -4.49
CA ILE A 94 -13.67 -5.59 -3.56
C ILE A 94 -14.33 -6.44 -2.49
N THR A 95 -13.91 -7.70 -2.38
CA THR A 95 -14.39 -8.63 -1.35
C THR A 95 -13.27 -8.99 -0.39
N ILE A 96 -13.51 -8.81 0.91
CA ILE A 96 -12.63 -9.27 1.97
C ILE A 96 -13.08 -10.66 2.39
N VAL A 97 -12.23 -11.65 2.14
CA VAL A 97 -12.47 -13.03 2.60
C VAL A 97 -11.81 -13.17 3.97
N THR A 98 -12.58 -13.61 4.97
CA THR A 98 -12.14 -13.79 6.35
C THR A 98 -12.12 -15.26 6.71
#